data_AF-A0A7C8HVV7-F1
#
_entry.id   AF-A0A7C8HVV7-F1
#
_cell.length_a   1.000
_cell.length_b   1.000
_cell.length_c   1.000
_cell.angle_alpha   90.00
_cell.angle_beta   90.00
_cell.angle_gamma   90.00
#
_symmetry.space_group_name_H-M   'P 1'
#
loop_
_entity.id
_entity.type
_entity.pdbx_description
1 polymer ?
#
loop_
_entity_poly.entity_id
_entity_poly.type
_entity_poly.pdbx_seq_one_letter_code
_entity_poly.pdbx_strand_id
1 'polypeptide(L)' 'MVTHNPNLAVVADSEQVIRVSIEKENGNKFSYVSGGIEKRIINDAVVDVLEGTLPAFTKRKDKYRSVITA' A
#
# COMPACT_ATOMS: atom_id res chain seq x y z
N MET A 1 -4.55 1.51 14.17
CA MET A 1 -5.74 1.73 13.31
C MET A 1 -6.01 0.45 12.52
N VAL A 2 -7.27 0.01 12.38
CA VAL A 2 -7.64 -1.13 11.53
C VAL A 2 -8.55 -0.60 10.43
N THR A 3 -8.16 -0.78 9.17
CA THR A 3 -8.88 -0.22 8.01
C THR A 3 -8.79 -1.16 6.82
N HIS A 4 -9.85 -1.19 6.01
CA HIS A 4 -9.83 -1.80 4.68
C HIS A 4 -9.37 -0.82 3.59
N ASN A 5 -9.22 0.48 3.91
CA ASN A 5 -8.74 1.49 2.98
C ASN A 5 -7.21 1.64 3.12
N PRO A 6 -6.41 1.10 2.19
CA PRO A 6 -4.96 1.13 2.27
C PRO A 6 -4.41 2.56 2.18
N ASN A 7 -5.11 3.48 1.50
CA ASN A 7 -4.71 4.88 1.42
C ASN A 7 -4.67 5.51 2.81
N LEU A 8 -5.60 5.12 3.69
CA LEU A 8 -5.65 5.62 5.06
C LEU A 8 -4.54 5.01 5.92
N ALA A 9 -4.23 3.71 5.75
CA ALA A 9 -3.16 3.03 6.48
C ALA A 9 -1.76 3.64 6.23
N VAL A 10 -1.57 4.19 5.03
CA VAL A 10 -0.30 4.78 4.56
C VAL A 10 -0.17 6.24 4.93
N VAL A 11 -1.27 7.00 4.82
CA VAL A 11 -1.31 8.43 5.18
C VAL A 11 -1.22 8.66 6.69
N ALA A 12 -1.50 7.63 7.51
CA ALA A 12 -1.55 7.74 8.96
C ALA A 12 -0.17 7.78 9.68
N ASP A 13 0.94 8.04 8.98
CA ASP A 13 2.30 8.06 9.54
C ASP A 13 2.60 6.81 10.39
N SER A 14 2.27 5.64 9.84
CA SER A 14 2.35 4.38 10.56
C SER A 14 3.80 3.99 10.81
N GLU A 15 4.25 4.01 12.07
CA GLU A 15 5.59 3.53 12.47
C GLU A 15 5.78 2.02 12.18
N GLN A 16 4.70 1.24 12.19
CA GLN A 16 4.72 -0.18 11.88
C GLN A 16 3.52 -0.59 11.04
N VAL A 17 3.80 -1.32 9.96
CA VAL A 17 2.80 -1.92 9.07
C VAL A 17 2.89 -3.44 9.21
N ILE A 18 1.74 -4.10 9.27
CA ILE A 18 1.63 -5.56 9.25
C ILE A 18 0.82 -5.97 8.03
N ARG A 19 1.45 -6.67 7.09
CA ARG A 19 0.80 -7.26 5.92
C ARG A 19 0.54 -8.73 6.19
N VAL A 20 -0.69 -9.17 5.98
CA VAL A 20 -1.11 -10.57 6.09
C VAL A 20 -1.49 -11.10 4.71
N SER A 21 -1.09 -12.33 4.41
CA SER A 21 -1.48 -13.06 3.20
C SER A 21 -2.04 -14.42 3.59
N ILE A 22 -3.13 -14.82 2.93
CA ILE A 22 -3.77 -16.13 3.10
C ILE A 22 -3.93 -16.77 1.73
N GLU A 23 -3.20 -17.86 1.50
CA GLU A 23 -3.30 -18.68 0.30
C GLU A 23 -4.47 -19.67 0.46
N LYS A 24 -5.68 -19.25 0.04
CA LYS A 24 -6.90 -20.05 0.20
C LYS A 24 -6.87 -21.37 -0.58
N GLU A 25 -6.18 -21.41 -1.72
CA GLU A 25 -6.08 -22.61 -2.57
C GLU A 25 -5.08 -23.65 -2.04
N ASN A 26 -4.21 -23.25 -1.12
CA ASN A 26 -3.15 -24.09 -0.55
C ASN A 26 -3.40 -24.37 0.94
N GLY A 27 -4.60 -24.85 1.27
CA GLY A 27 -4.96 -25.20 2.65
C GLY A 27 -5.04 -24.02 3.61
N ASN A 28 -5.36 -22.82 3.11
CA ASN A 28 -5.40 -21.57 3.89
C ASN A 28 -4.07 -21.22 4.56
N LYS A 29 -2.95 -21.44 3.87
CA LYS A 29 -1.63 -21.11 4.40
C LYS A 29 -1.56 -19.62 4.75
N PHE A 30 -1.29 -19.35 6.02
CA PHE A 30 -1.18 -18.02 6.59
C PHE A 30 0.28 -17.56 6.59
N SER A 31 0.53 -16.33 6.16
CA SER A 31 1.83 -15.68 6.27
C SER A 31 1.67 -14.20 6.60
N TYR A 32 2.66 -13.63 7.26
CA TYR A 32 2.66 -12.21 7.59
C TYR A 32 4.07 -11.63 7.50
N VAL A 33 4.13 -10.33 7.25
CA VAL A 33 5.36 -9.54 7.22
C VAL A 33 5.09 -8.25 7.99
N SER A 34 6.07 -7.78 8.76
CA SER A 34 5.94 -6.53 9.50
C SER A 34 7.21 -5.69 9.49
N GLY A 35 7.05 -4.37 9.63
CA GLY A 35 8.14 -3.43 9.70
C GLY A 35 7.69 -1.99 9.46
N GLY A 36 8.65 -1.05 9.55
CA GLY A 36 8.41 0.33 9.18
C GLY A 36 8.11 0.49 7.69
N ILE A 37 7.39 1.55 7.35
CA ILE A 37 6.92 1.84 5.99
C ILE A 37 8.07 2.10 5.01
N GLU A 38 9.23 2.49 5.54
CA GLU A 38 10.48 2.72 4.82
C GLU A 38 11.17 1.42 4.40
N LYS A 39 10.85 0.28 5.03
CA LYS A 39 11.38 -1.01 4.57
C LYS A 39 10.83 -1.33 3.20
N ARG A 40 11.72 -1.60 2.24
CA ARG A 40 11.37 -1.95 0.85
C ARG A 40 10.23 -2.98 0.74
N ILE A 41 10.29 -4.06 1.50
CA ILE A 41 9.26 -5.13 1.48
C ILE A 41 7.88 -4.60 1.90
N ILE A 42 7.84 -3.70 2.89
CA ILE A 42 6.59 -3.07 3.34
C ILE A 42 6.12 -2.03 2.33
N ASN A 43 7.05 -1.24 1.78
CA ASN A 43 6.75 -0.23 0.77
C ASN A 43 6.14 -0.86 -0.50
N ASP A 44 6.74 -1.94 -1.00
CA ASP A 44 6.24 -2.68 -2.15
C ASP A 44 4.85 -3.26 -1.86
N ALA A 45 4.68 -3.89 -0.68
CA ALA A 45 3.38 -4.39 -0.25
C ALA A 45 2.31 -3.29 -0.12
N VAL A 46 2.70 -2.09 0.30
CA VAL A 46 1.83 -0.92 0.36
C VAL A 46 1.41 -0.49 -1.05
N VAL A 47 2.37 -0.38 -1.97
CA VAL A 47 2.12 -0.02 -3.38
C VAL A 47 1.19 -1.03 -4.05
N ASP A 48 1.35 -2.33 -3.77
CA ASP A 48 0.49 -3.40 -4.30
C ASP A 48 -0.98 -3.25 -3.87
N VAL A 49 -1.22 -2.77 -2.64
CA VAL A 49 -2.57 -2.69 -2.06
C VAL A 49 -3.24 -1.36 -2.36
N LEU A 50 -2.47 -0.27 -2.54
CA LEU A 50 -3.01 1.03 -2.95
C LEU A 50 -3.59 0.93 -4.36
N GLU A 51 -4.88 1.24 -4.49
CA GLU A 51 -5.71 1.11 -5.70
C GLU A 51 -4.95 1.48 -7.00
N GLY A 52 -4.41 0.45 -7.66
CA GLY A 52 -3.86 0.54 -9.01
C GLY A 52 -2.34 0.61 -9.13
N THR A 53 -1.58 0.19 -8.11
CA THR A 53 -0.11 0.02 -8.19
C THR A 53 0.63 1.34 -8.54
N LEU A 54 1.96 1.31 -8.71
CA LEU A 54 2.75 2.49 -9.10
C LEU A 54 2.18 3.29 -10.30
N PRO A 55 1.58 2.68 -11.33
CA PRO A 55 0.90 3.37 -12.43
C PRO A 55 -0.27 4.28 -11.99
N ALA A 56 -1.07 3.88 -11.00
CA ALA A 56 -2.16 4.73 -10.51
C ALA A 56 -1.63 5.94 -9.72
N PHE A 57 -0.52 5.77 -9.00
CA PHE A 57 0.22 6.88 -8.39
C PHE A 57 0.71 7.88 -9.43
N THR A 58 1.33 7.39 -10.51
CA THR A 58 1.82 8.24 -11.60
C THR A 58 0.67 9.01 -12.25
N LYS A 59 -0.47 8.35 -12.56
CA LYS A 59 -1.66 9.02 -13.10
C LYS A 59 -2.20 10.12 -12.19
N ARG A 60 -2.23 9.90 -10.86
CA ARG A 60 -2.61 10.94 -9.89
C ARG A 60 -1.61 12.10 -9.90
N LYS A 61 -0.31 11.81 -9.86
CA LYS A 61 0.74 12.84 -9.91
C LYS A 61 0.63 13.71 -11.16
N ASP A 62 0.41 13.10 -12.31
CA ASP A 62 0.30 13.81 -13.59
C ASP A 62 -0.97 14.67 -13.66
N LYS A 63 -2.09 14.19 -13.12
CA LYS A 63 -3.32 14.98 -12.99
C LYS A 63 -3.12 16.23 -12.14
N TYR A 64 -2.41 16.13 -11.01
CA TYR A 64 -2.16 17.31 -10.17
C TYR A 64 -1.09 18.25 -10.75
N ARG A 65 -0.09 17.72 -11.47
CA ARG A 65 0.90 18.54 -12.18
C ARG A 65 0.28 19.38 -13.30
N SER A 66 -0.68 18.83 -14.03
CA SER A 66 -1.37 19.54 -15.12
C SER A 66 -2.30 20.65 -14.63
N VAL A 67 -2.75 20.62 -13.37
CA VAL A 67 -3.59 21.67 -12.77
C VAL A 67 -2.79 22.87 -12.26
N ILE A 68 -1.50 22.71 -11.94
CA ILE A 68 -0.66 23.80 -11.40
C ILE A 68 -0.04 24.68 -12.51
N THR A 69 -0.20 24.30 -13.78
CA THR A 69 0.36 25.05 -14.93
C THR A 69 -0.72 25.72 -15.79
N ALA A 70 -1.97 25.80 -15.31
CA ALA A 70 -3.10 26.45 -15.99
C ALA A 70 -3.51 27.74 -15.29
#